data_AF-A0A9P7PYK6-F1
#
_entry.id   AF-A0A9P7PYK6-F1
#
_cell.length_a   1.000
_cell.length_b   1.000
_cell.length_c   1.000
_cell.angle_alpha   90.00
_cell.angle_beta   90.00
_cell.angle_gamma   90.00
#
_symmetry.space_group_name_H-M   'P 1'
#
loop_
_entity.id
_entity.type
_entity.pdbx_description
1 polymer ?
#
loop_
_entity_poly.entity_id
_entity_poly.type
_entity_poly.pdbx_seq_one_letter_code
_entity_poly.pdbx_strand_id
1 'polypeptide(L)'
;MPWADIDFILDAQQAWANNYARGRSLIYDEDITTMYGEEWDISFAPAFRQHEHFPGELTFDARAWFETNYDRALAHEFSIYTFSEDMLLGMQTYSDHLVPVDLITGPWDEEKRRRLFWLARGNLDFISDAPYIDSLSVEVKLACIDAVVISAEKLDPLIANCLLGSWLLEDLPQDAKHELLVKLCHRIDQGGEVVDLEILRWVVMELDRELEFYEYH
;
A
#
# COMPACT_ATOMS: atom_id res chain seq x y z
N MET A 1 14.58 7.46 7.26
CA MET A 1 14.27 7.80 8.67
C MET A 1 14.55 6.60 9.57
N PRO A 2 15.81 6.29 9.90
CA PRO A 2 16.13 5.05 10.64
C PRO A 2 15.88 5.12 12.15
N TRP A 3 15.43 6.26 12.70
CA TRP A 3 15.32 6.49 14.15
C TRP A 3 13.89 6.63 14.68
N ALA A 4 12.89 6.74 13.81
CA ALA A 4 11.48 6.81 14.21
C ALA A 4 10.84 5.44 14.00
N ASP A 5 10.43 4.82 15.11
CA ASP A 5 9.57 3.64 15.11
C ASP A 5 8.09 4.05 14.95
N ILE A 6 7.22 3.07 14.73
CA ILE A 6 5.79 3.30 14.57
C ILE A 6 5.18 3.95 15.81
N ASP A 7 5.66 3.61 17.01
CA ASP A 7 5.16 4.18 18.26
C ASP A 7 5.41 5.68 18.33
N PHE A 8 6.63 6.12 17.99
CA PHE A 8 6.97 7.53 17.90
C PHE A 8 6.11 8.27 16.87
N ILE A 9 5.88 7.65 15.70
CA ILE A 9 5.05 8.23 14.64
C ILE A 9 3.60 8.42 15.13
N LEU A 10 3.03 7.42 15.78
CA LEU A 10 1.67 7.48 16.31
C LEU A 10 1.53 8.47 17.47
N ASP A 11 2.52 8.56 18.35
CA ASP A 11 2.57 9.55 19.42
C ASP A 11 2.64 10.98 18.85
N ALA A 12 3.43 11.20 17.79
CA ALA A 12 3.49 12.47 17.09
C ALA A 12 2.15 12.82 16.41
N GLN A 13 1.50 11.83 15.78
CA GLN A 13 0.18 11.99 15.16
C GLN A 13 -0.89 12.33 16.21
N GLN A 14 -0.85 11.67 17.37
CA GLN A 14 -1.75 11.95 18.50
C GLN A 14 -1.51 13.36 19.05
N ALA A 15 -0.25 13.74 19.25
CA ALA A 15 0.10 15.09 19.70
C ALA A 15 -0.38 16.16 18.72
N TRP A 16 -0.25 15.93 17.42
CA TRP A 16 -0.80 16.81 16.41
C TRP A 16 -2.33 16.89 16.50
N ALA A 17 -3.02 15.75 16.54
CA ALA A 17 -4.49 15.71 16.63
C ALA A 17 -5.01 16.43 17.88
N ASN A 18 -4.35 16.22 19.01
CA ASN A 18 -4.67 16.88 20.28
C ASN A 18 -4.55 18.41 20.23
N ASN A 19 -3.65 18.95 19.40
CA ASN A 19 -3.42 20.39 19.30
C ASN A 19 -4.21 21.06 18.16
N TYR A 20 -4.46 20.32 17.08
CA TYR A 20 -4.92 20.92 15.82
C TYR A 20 -6.23 20.32 15.28
N ALA A 21 -6.67 19.16 15.77
CA ALA A 21 -7.87 18.46 15.29
C ALA A 21 -9.04 18.47 16.30
N ARG A 22 -8.92 19.15 17.45
CA ARG A 22 -10.02 19.24 18.43
C ARG A 22 -11.28 19.81 17.79
N GLY A 23 -12.40 19.10 17.94
CA GLY A 23 -13.70 19.49 17.40
C GLY A 23 -13.86 19.27 15.89
N ARG A 24 -12.89 18.65 15.22
CA ARG A 24 -13.04 18.20 13.82
C ARG A 24 -13.49 16.75 13.81
N SER A 25 -14.49 16.43 12.99
CA SER A 25 -14.80 15.04 12.65
C SER A 25 -13.84 14.59 11.56
N LEU A 26 -13.28 13.38 11.67
CA LEU A 26 -12.88 12.68 10.45
C LEU A 26 -14.17 12.48 9.66
N ILE A 27 -14.26 13.10 8.50
CA ILE A 27 -15.29 12.76 7.52
C ILE A 27 -14.70 11.57 6.78
N TYR A 28 -15.13 10.36 7.16
CA TYR A 28 -15.15 9.29 6.17
C TYR A 28 -16.25 9.69 5.19
N ASP A 29 -15.91 9.76 3.91
CA ASP A 29 -16.90 10.02 2.89
C ASP A 29 -17.82 8.79 2.82
N GLU A 30 -18.89 8.80 3.62
CA GLU A 30 -20.00 7.84 3.51
C GLU A 30 -20.64 7.92 2.11
N ASP A 31 -20.34 8.96 1.32
CA ASP A 31 -20.91 9.21 -0.01
C ASP A 31 -20.21 8.44 -1.16
N ILE A 32 -19.17 7.63 -0.89
CA ILE A 32 -18.69 6.65 -1.88
C ILE A 32 -19.69 5.49 -2.03
N THR A 33 -20.60 5.29 -1.06
CA THR A 33 -21.70 4.30 -1.20
C THR A 33 -22.78 4.72 -2.19
N THR A 34 -22.84 5.99 -2.61
CA THR A 34 -23.84 6.46 -3.58
C THR A 34 -23.33 6.45 -5.03
N MET A 35 -22.04 6.21 -5.26
CA MET A 35 -21.43 6.27 -6.59
C MET A 35 -21.27 4.90 -7.27
N TYR A 36 -21.25 3.79 -6.52
CA TYR A 36 -21.14 2.43 -7.06
C TYR A 36 -22.29 1.56 -6.53
N GLY A 37 -23.04 0.95 -7.46
CA GLY A 37 -24.34 0.32 -7.22
C GLY A 37 -24.36 -0.83 -6.22
N GLU A 38 -25.60 -1.25 -5.91
CA GLU A 38 -26.04 -2.22 -4.88
C GLU A 38 -25.40 -3.64 -4.90
N GLU A 39 -24.35 -3.87 -5.67
CA GLU A 39 -23.70 -5.17 -5.85
C GLU A 39 -22.50 -5.42 -4.93
N TRP A 40 -22.00 -4.40 -4.23
CA TRP A 40 -20.94 -4.57 -3.24
C TRP A 40 -21.55 -4.92 -1.88
N ASP A 41 -21.55 -6.20 -1.53
CA ASP A 41 -21.93 -6.70 -0.21
C ASP A 41 -20.87 -6.30 0.84
N ILE A 42 -20.95 -5.06 1.30
CA ILE A 42 -20.14 -4.52 2.41
C ILE A 42 -20.60 -5.04 3.79
N SER A 43 -21.36 -6.15 3.86
CA SER A 43 -21.83 -6.73 5.14
C SER A 43 -20.70 -7.22 6.06
N PHE A 44 -19.46 -7.28 5.58
CA PHE A 44 -18.27 -7.51 6.40
C PHE A 44 -17.76 -6.28 7.14
N ALA A 45 -18.33 -5.10 6.88
CA ALA A 45 -18.14 -3.95 7.73
C ALA A 45 -19.08 -4.09 8.94
N PRO A 46 -18.58 -4.36 10.17
CA PRO A 46 -19.09 -3.55 11.25
C PRO A 46 -18.71 -2.13 10.83
N ALA A 47 -19.66 -1.45 10.18
CA ALA A 47 -19.65 -0.01 10.08
C ALA A 47 -19.09 0.52 11.38
N PHE A 48 -18.17 1.47 11.31
CA PHE A 48 -17.72 2.26 12.46
C PHE A 48 -18.96 3.05 12.98
N ARG A 49 -19.97 2.34 13.51
CA ARG A 49 -21.05 2.84 14.35
C ARG A 49 -20.53 3.05 15.76
N GLN A 50 -19.28 3.52 15.87
CA GLN A 50 -18.81 4.25 17.04
C GLN A 50 -18.88 5.75 16.81
N HIS A 51 -19.72 6.19 15.87
CA HIS A 51 -20.36 7.50 15.93
C HIS A 51 -21.68 7.39 16.74
N GLU A 52 -21.64 6.72 17.90
CA GLU A 52 -22.61 7.09 18.93
C GLU A 52 -22.28 8.53 19.31
N HIS A 53 -23.15 9.45 18.93
CA HIS A 53 -23.20 10.83 19.39
C HIS A 53 -23.32 10.86 20.91
N PHE A 54 -22.21 10.62 21.62
CA PHE A 54 -22.09 11.01 23.02
C PHE A 54 -21.91 12.53 23.07
N PRO A 55 -22.65 13.23 23.94
CA PRO A 55 -22.37 14.63 24.23
C PRO A 55 -21.05 14.68 25.01
N GLY A 56 -19.94 14.67 24.29
CA GLY A 56 -18.57 14.64 24.81
C GLY A 56 -17.58 15.08 23.75
N GLU A 57 -16.41 15.56 24.19
CA GLU A 57 -15.31 16.01 23.34
C GLU A 57 -14.82 14.81 22.50
N LEU A 58 -14.98 14.85 21.17
CA LEU A 58 -14.46 13.83 20.26
C LEU A 58 -12.93 13.79 20.36
N THR A 59 -12.37 12.78 21.02
CA THR A 59 -10.94 12.53 21.08
C THR A 59 -10.56 11.46 20.06
N PHE A 60 -9.80 11.83 19.04
CA PHE A 60 -9.15 10.88 18.14
C PHE A 60 -8.08 10.08 18.90
N ASP A 61 -8.03 8.77 18.72
CA ASP A 61 -6.96 7.89 19.22
C ASP A 61 -6.19 7.32 18.03
N ALA A 62 -4.99 7.87 17.78
CA ALA A 62 -4.14 7.51 16.65
C ALA A 62 -3.71 6.05 16.70
N ARG A 63 -3.47 5.51 17.90
CA ARG A 63 -2.98 4.14 18.09
C ARG A 63 -4.10 3.15 17.86
N ALA A 64 -5.23 3.30 18.54
CA ALA A 64 -6.37 2.40 18.36
C ALA A 64 -6.85 2.38 16.90
N TRP A 65 -6.83 3.55 16.25
CA TRP A 65 -7.14 3.68 14.84
C TRP A 65 -6.11 2.95 13.96
N PHE A 66 -4.81 3.13 14.21
CA PHE A 66 -3.76 2.45 13.44
C PHE A 66 -3.86 0.94 13.57
N GLU A 67 -3.94 0.39 14.79
CA GLU A 67 -4.01 -1.06 15.01
C GLU A 67 -5.22 -1.67 14.29
N THR A 68 -6.39 -1.03 14.40
CA THR A 68 -7.61 -1.53 13.75
C THR A 68 -7.45 -1.59 12.23
N ASN A 69 -6.83 -0.57 11.62
CA ASN A 69 -6.60 -0.56 10.18
C ASN A 69 -5.47 -1.50 9.76
N TYR A 70 -4.45 -1.67 10.59
CA TYR A 70 -3.36 -2.59 10.32
C TYR A 70 -3.84 -4.05 10.37
N ASP A 71 -4.65 -4.42 11.37
CA ASP A 71 -5.29 -5.74 11.46
C ASP A 71 -6.19 -6.02 10.25
N ARG A 72 -6.94 -5.01 9.80
CA ARG A 72 -7.72 -5.10 8.56
C ARG A 72 -6.84 -5.29 7.33
N ALA A 73 -5.73 -4.58 7.23
CA ALA A 73 -4.79 -4.69 6.11
C ALA A 73 -4.12 -6.07 6.06
N LEU A 74 -3.82 -6.66 7.22
CA LEU A 74 -3.31 -8.02 7.35
C LEU A 74 -4.33 -9.09 6.92
N ALA A 75 -5.63 -8.82 7.12
CA ALA A 75 -6.70 -9.71 6.70
C ALA A 75 -7.14 -9.49 5.23
N HIS A 76 -6.67 -8.41 4.60
CA HIS A 76 -7.05 -8.07 3.24
C HIS A 76 -6.28 -8.93 2.23
N GLU A 77 -7.00 -9.53 1.28
CA GLU A 77 -6.40 -10.29 0.19
C GLU A 77 -5.59 -9.37 -0.75
N PHE A 78 -4.81 -9.94 -1.66
CA PHE A 78 -4.12 -9.12 -2.64
C PHE A 78 -5.13 -8.51 -3.61
N SER A 79 -5.19 -7.18 -3.67
CA SER A 79 -6.01 -6.44 -4.64
C SER A 79 -5.59 -4.97 -4.59
N ILE A 80 -4.74 -4.55 -5.52
CA ILE A 80 -4.14 -3.20 -5.50
C ILE A 80 -5.21 -2.12 -5.63
N TYR A 81 -6.24 -2.34 -6.46
CA TYR A 81 -7.30 -1.37 -6.68
C TYR A 81 -8.18 -1.20 -5.43
N THR A 82 -8.66 -2.30 -4.84
CA THR A 82 -9.55 -2.20 -3.67
C THR A 82 -8.78 -1.85 -2.41
N PHE A 83 -7.52 -2.29 -2.26
CA PHE A 83 -6.70 -1.94 -1.12
C PHE A 83 -6.45 -0.43 -1.04
N SER A 84 -6.18 0.23 -2.18
CA SER A 84 -6.01 1.67 -2.23
C SER A 84 -7.29 2.41 -1.79
N GLU A 85 -8.43 2.00 -2.34
CA GLU A 85 -9.73 2.60 -2.03
C GLU A 85 -10.16 2.36 -0.58
N ASP A 86 -10.10 1.12 -0.10
CA ASP A 86 -10.61 0.72 1.22
C ASP A 86 -9.71 1.18 2.36
N MET A 87 -8.40 1.27 2.12
CA MET A 87 -7.41 1.40 3.19
C MET A 87 -6.60 2.69 3.13
N LEU A 88 -6.50 3.40 2.00
CA LEU A 88 -5.58 4.54 1.85
C LEU A 88 -6.29 5.91 1.75
N LEU A 89 -7.62 5.94 1.58
CA LEU A 89 -8.38 7.19 1.52
C LEU A 89 -8.39 7.97 2.87
N GLY A 90 -8.35 9.31 2.77
CA GLY A 90 -8.67 10.23 3.89
C GLY A 90 -7.48 10.88 4.62
N MET A 91 -6.23 10.68 4.19
CA MET A 91 -5.07 11.39 4.77
C MET A 91 -4.55 12.51 3.86
N GLN A 92 -4.02 13.56 4.47
CA GLN A 92 -3.37 14.66 3.74
C GLN A 92 -2.10 14.15 3.07
N THR A 93 -1.90 14.55 1.81
CA THR A 93 -0.65 14.34 1.07
C THR A 93 0.51 15.05 1.75
N TYR A 94 1.55 14.30 2.10
CA TYR A 94 2.81 14.90 2.56
C TYR A 94 3.71 15.17 1.36
N SER A 95 3.92 16.45 1.05
CA SER A 95 4.50 16.85 -0.23
C SER A 95 6.04 16.85 -0.31
N ASP A 96 6.77 16.28 0.66
CA ASP A 96 8.24 16.47 0.74
C ASP A 96 9.02 15.31 1.42
N HIS A 97 8.54 14.07 1.36
CA HIS A 97 9.16 12.98 2.13
C HIS A 97 9.89 11.98 1.23
N LEU A 98 11.21 11.92 1.40
CA LEU A 98 12.06 10.85 0.88
C LEU A 98 11.65 9.52 1.53
N VAL A 99 11.14 8.61 0.70
CA VAL A 99 10.83 7.24 1.11
C VAL A 99 12.13 6.54 1.54
N PRO A 100 12.21 5.99 2.76
CA PRO A 100 13.42 5.27 3.19
C PRO A 100 13.63 4.03 2.31
N VAL A 101 14.78 3.95 1.62
CA VAL A 101 15.11 2.82 0.73
C VAL A 101 15.05 1.47 1.46
N ASP A 102 15.50 1.44 2.72
CA ASP A 102 15.49 0.27 3.58
C ASP A 102 14.09 -0.21 3.99
N LEU A 103 13.08 0.64 3.82
CA LEU A 103 11.67 0.34 4.08
C LEU A 103 10.97 -0.24 2.84
N ILE A 104 11.46 0.06 1.62
CA ILE A 104 10.87 -0.44 0.36
C ILE A 104 11.66 -1.57 -0.29
N THR A 105 12.91 -1.81 0.13
CA THR A 105 13.75 -2.91 -0.39
C THR A 105 13.88 -4.10 0.56
N GLY A 106 13.21 -4.05 1.72
CA GLY A 106 13.23 -5.12 2.70
C GLY A 106 14.62 -5.39 3.32
N PRO A 107 14.77 -6.54 4.03
CA PRO A 107 13.69 -7.41 4.50
C PRO A 107 12.77 -6.65 5.47
N TRP A 108 11.53 -7.10 5.59
CA TRP A 108 10.50 -6.50 6.45
C TRP A 108 10.27 -7.35 7.70
N ASP A 109 10.80 -6.89 8.83
CA ASP A 109 10.30 -7.32 10.13
C ASP A 109 8.96 -6.63 10.44
N GLU A 110 8.32 -7.03 11.54
CA GLU A 110 7.00 -6.50 11.91
C GLU A 110 6.98 -4.98 12.05
N GLU A 111 8.07 -4.39 12.55
CA GLU A 111 8.20 -2.95 12.69
C GLU A 111 8.23 -2.25 11.32
N LYS A 112 9.03 -2.77 10.38
CA LYS A 112 9.05 -2.27 9.00
C LYS A 112 7.72 -2.48 8.28
N ARG A 113 7.01 -3.58 8.51
CA ARG A 113 5.67 -3.83 7.93
C ARG A 113 4.68 -2.76 8.38
N ARG A 114 4.64 -2.46 9.68
CA ARG A 114 3.77 -1.43 10.26
C ARG A 114 4.11 -0.04 9.76
N ARG A 115 5.40 0.30 9.67
CA ARG A 115 5.86 1.59 9.12
C ARG A 115 5.58 1.73 7.63
N LEU A 116 5.74 0.65 6.86
CA LEU A 116 5.41 0.64 5.44
C LEU A 116 3.91 0.86 5.23
N PHE A 117 3.06 0.17 6.01
CA PHE A 117 1.62 0.38 5.97
C PHE A 117 1.24 1.83 6.33
N TRP A 118 1.84 2.39 7.38
CA TRP A 118 1.64 3.80 7.72
C TRP A 118 2.03 4.74 6.56
N LEU A 119 3.16 4.45 5.89
CA LEU A 119 3.62 5.24 4.74
C LEU A 119 2.67 5.13 3.55
N ALA A 120 2.22 3.92 3.21
CA ALA A 120 1.23 3.70 2.15
C ALA A 120 -0.05 4.51 2.40
N ARG A 121 -0.50 4.57 3.67
CA ARG A 121 -1.67 5.37 4.09
C ARG A 121 -1.47 6.89 4.03
N GLY A 122 -0.24 7.38 4.19
CA GLY A 122 0.10 8.81 4.13
C GLY A 122 0.07 9.43 2.73
N ASN A 123 -0.65 8.80 1.82
CA ASN A 123 -0.72 9.06 0.39
C ASN A 123 0.61 8.89 -0.36
N LEU A 124 1.13 7.66 -0.34
CA LEU A 124 1.63 7.11 -1.58
C LEU A 124 0.39 6.86 -2.46
N ASP A 125 -0.15 7.90 -3.10
CA ASP A 125 -1.24 7.72 -4.05
C ASP A 125 -0.68 6.91 -5.21
N PHE A 126 -0.93 5.60 -5.22
CA PHE A 126 -0.36 4.70 -6.22
C PHE A 126 -1.11 4.74 -7.54
N ILE A 127 -2.25 5.46 -7.58
CA ILE A 127 -3.14 5.59 -8.73
C ILE A 127 -3.00 6.98 -9.37
N SER A 128 -2.65 8.02 -8.60
CA SER A 128 -2.34 9.35 -9.14
C SER A 128 -0.86 9.69 -8.97
N ASP A 129 -0.15 9.87 -10.09
CA ASP A 129 1.26 10.27 -10.24
C ASP A 129 1.89 10.78 -8.94
N ALA A 130 2.49 9.88 -8.14
CA ALA A 130 3.13 10.25 -6.90
C ALA A 130 4.45 10.98 -7.24
N PRO A 131 4.51 12.33 -7.16
CA PRO A 131 5.59 13.11 -7.79
C PRO A 131 6.95 12.97 -7.07
N TYR A 132 7.02 12.12 -6.05
CA TYR A 132 8.19 11.87 -5.20
C TYR A 132 8.88 10.55 -5.53
N ILE A 133 8.15 9.61 -6.14
CA ILE A 133 8.62 8.25 -6.41
C ILE A 133 9.33 8.17 -7.76
N ASP A 134 8.98 9.05 -8.70
CA ASP A 134 9.68 9.23 -9.98
C ASP A 134 11.16 9.61 -9.80
N SER A 135 11.55 10.05 -8.59
CA SER A 135 12.94 10.35 -8.22
C SER A 135 13.76 9.13 -7.80
N LEU A 136 13.12 7.96 -7.61
CA LEU A 136 13.84 6.74 -7.25
C LEU A 136 14.69 6.25 -8.42
N SER A 137 15.94 5.89 -8.13
CA SER A 137 16.80 5.31 -9.14
C SER A 137 16.27 3.96 -9.61
N VAL A 138 16.55 3.61 -10.86
CA VAL A 138 16.18 2.30 -11.43
C VAL A 138 16.67 1.16 -10.54
N GLU A 139 17.86 1.29 -9.94
CA GLU A 139 18.42 0.27 -9.04
C GLU A 139 17.54 0.07 -7.80
N VAL A 140 16.95 1.13 -7.25
CA VAL A 140 16.05 1.01 -6.10
C VAL A 140 14.72 0.39 -6.50
N LYS A 141 14.17 0.75 -7.66
CA LYS A 141 12.96 0.10 -8.19
C LYS A 141 13.18 -1.40 -8.39
N LEU A 142 14.30 -1.78 -9.05
CA LEU A 142 14.65 -3.18 -9.27
C LEU A 142 14.89 -3.94 -7.97
N ALA A 143 15.56 -3.33 -6.98
CA ALA A 143 15.76 -3.96 -5.67
C ALA A 143 14.44 -4.16 -4.91
N CYS A 144 13.50 -3.21 -5.02
CA CYS A 144 12.15 -3.34 -4.48
C CYS A 144 11.41 -4.51 -5.14
N ILE A 145 11.35 -4.57 -6.48
CA ILE A 145 10.72 -5.67 -7.22
C ILE A 145 11.35 -7.01 -6.83
N ASP A 146 12.68 -7.07 -6.77
CA ASP A 146 13.39 -8.29 -6.41
C ASP A 146 12.99 -8.77 -5.01
N ALA A 147 13.00 -7.87 -4.03
CA ALA A 147 12.64 -8.18 -2.65
C ALA A 147 11.17 -8.59 -2.49
N VAL A 148 10.25 -7.95 -3.22
CA VAL A 148 8.81 -8.21 -3.09
C VAL A 148 8.40 -9.50 -3.80
N VAL A 149 8.83 -9.72 -5.06
CA VAL A 149 8.27 -10.80 -5.90
C VAL A 149 9.27 -11.81 -6.44
N ILE A 150 10.58 -11.52 -6.49
CA ILE A 150 11.56 -12.44 -7.09
C ILE A 150 12.25 -13.31 -6.03
N SER A 151 12.80 -12.69 -5.00
CA SER A 151 13.66 -13.32 -3.99
C SER A 151 12.90 -13.76 -2.74
N ALA A 152 11.69 -13.27 -2.51
CA ALA A 152 10.86 -13.67 -1.37
C ALA A 152 10.54 -15.17 -1.42
N GLU A 153 10.69 -15.92 -0.33
CA GLU A 153 10.31 -17.35 -0.32
C GLU A 153 8.79 -17.51 -0.43
N LYS A 154 8.05 -16.71 0.33
CA LYS A 154 6.60 -16.58 0.30
C LYS A 154 6.24 -15.11 0.07
N LEU A 155 5.27 -14.84 -0.80
CA LEU A 155 4.84 -13.46 -1.03
C LEU A 155 3.97 -13.01 0.14
N ASP A 156 4.18 -11.76 0.57
CA ASP A 156 3.39 -11.14 1.63
C ASP A 156 2.36 -10.19 0.99
N PRO A 157 1.04 -10.51 1.04
CA PRO A 157 0.00 -9.68 0.44
C PRO A 157 0.00 -8.25 0.98
N LEU A 158 0.34 -8.03 2.25
CA LEU A 158 0.43 -6.68 2.82
C LEU A 158 1.54 -5.89 2.13
N ILE A 159 2.73 -6.49 1.98
CA ILE A 159 3.87 -5.85 1.32
C ILE A 159 3.55 -5.59 -0.14
N ALA A 160 2.97 -6.57 -0.83
CA ALA A 160 2.55 -6.46 -2.22
C ALA A 160 1.55 -5.30 -2.41
N ASN A 161 0.49 -5.26 -1.61
CA ASN A 161 -0.51 -4.18 -1.63
C ASN A 161 0.08 -2.81 -1.29
N CYS A 162 1.11 -2.74 -0.43
CA CYS A 162 1.76 -1.47 -0.07
C CYS A 162 2.80 -0.98 -1.08
N LEU A 163 3.35 -1.82 -1.96
CA LEU A 163 4.51 -1.46 -2.81
C LEU A 163 4.28 -1.65 -4.30
N LEU A 164 3.45 -2.61 -4.71
CA LEU A 164 3.18 -2.90 -6.10
C LEU A 164 2.16 -1.88 -6.63
N GLY A 165 2.68 -0.79 -7.20
CA GLY A 165 1.92 0.19 -7.99
C GLY A 165 2.59 0.41 -9.34
N SER A 166 1.89 1.07 -10.28
CA SER A 166 2.40 1.25 -11.66
C SER A 166 3.74 1.99 -11.69
N TRP A 167 3.93 2.96 -10.79
CA TRP A 167 5.17 3.72 -10.58
C TRP A 167 6.45 2.86 -10.51
N LEU A 168 6.34 1.63 -9.97
CA LEU A 168 7.48 0.75 -9.73
C LEU A 168 8.00 0.14 -11.03
N LEU A 169 7.11 0.02 -12.00
CA LEU A 169 7.31 -0.68 -13.28
C LEU A 169 7.50 0.31 -14.44
N GLU A 170 7.16 1.59 -14.22
CA GLU A 170 7.40 2.69 -15.14
C GLU A 170 8.89 3.10 -15.22
N ASP A 171 9.30 3.57 -16.40
CA ASP A 171 10.65 4.04 -16.73
C ASP A 171 11.80 3.02 -16.53
N LEU A 172 11.48 1.73 -16.43
CA LEU A 172 12.48 0.68 -16.40
C LEU A 172 13.12 0.49 -17.80
N PRO A 173 14.45 0.33 -17.88
CA PRO A 173 15.13 -0.07 -19.11
C PRO A 173 14.54 -1.38 -19.68
N GLN A 174 14.45 -1.47 -21.01
CA GLN A 174 13.80 -2.60 -21.69
C GLN A 174 14.48 -3.95 -21.38
N ASP A 175 15.81 -3.97 -21.25
CA ASP A 175 16.58 -5.14 -20.86
C ASP A 175 16.26 -5.58 -19.43
N ALA A 176 16.12 -4.63 -18.50
CA ALA A 176 15.72 -4.91 -17.13
C ALA A 176 14.28 -5.45 -17.06
N LYS A 177 13.33 -4.87 -17.82
CA LYS A 177 11.96 -5.40 -17.93
C LYS A 177 11.96 -6.84 -18.44
N HIS A 178 12.73 -7.13 -19.50
CA HIS A 178 12.83 -8.47 -20.06
C HIS A 178 13.38 -9.48 -19.06
N GLU A 179 14.46 -9.13 -18.34
CA GLU A 179 15.05 -10.00 -17.32
C GLU A 179 14.06 -10.30 -16.18
N LEU A 180 13.31 -9.29 -15.73
CA LEU A 180 12.26 -9.45 -14.73
C LEU A 180 11.15 -10.39 -15.23
N LEU A 181 10.67 -10.23 -16.46
CA LEU A 181 9.65 -11.11 -17.04
C LEU A 181 10.11 -12.57 -17.07
N VAL A 182 11.35 -12.83 -17.48
CA VAL A 182 11.91 -14.20 -17.48
C VAL A 182 11.92 -14.78 -16.06
N LYS A 183 12.35 -14.00 -15.07
CA LYS A 183 12.37 -14.43 -13.66
C LYS A 183 10.97 -14.71 -13.12
N LEU A 184 10.00 -13.85 -13.43
CA LEU A 184 8.60 -13.99 -13.02
C LEU A 184 7.95 -15.23 -13.65
N CYS A 185 8.13 -15.46 -14.95
CA CYS A 185 7.62 -16.65 -15.63
C CYS A 185 8.20 -17.93 -15.02
N HIS A 186 9.50 -17.97 -14.78
CA HIS A 186 10.13 -19.12 -14.13
C HIS A 186 9.55 -19.37 -12.72
N ARG A 187 9.28 -18.32 -11.95
CA ARG A 187 8.67 -18.44 -10.63
C ARG A 187 7.22 -18.92 -10.71
N ILE A 188 6.44 -18.47 -11.68
CA ILE A 188 5.08 -18.95 -11.94
C ILE A 188 5.10 -20.44 -12.31
N ASP A 189 6.04 -20.87 -13.13
CA ASP A 189 6.20 -22.27 -13.55
C ASP A 189 6.57 -23.21 -12.38
N GLN A 190 7.26 -22.70 -11.37
CA GLN A 190 7.53 -23.42 -10.13
C GLN A 190 6.27 -23.65 -9.28
N GLY A 191 5.18 -22.93 -9.57
CA GLY A 191 3.94 -22.96 -8.82
C GLY A 191 4.02 -22.20 -7.50
N GLY A 192 2.92 -22.22 -6.75
CA GLY A 192 2.79 -21.50 -5.49
C GLY A 192 1.36 -21.54 -4.97
N GLU A 193 1.11 -20.80 -3.89
CA GLU A 193 -0.25 -20.54 -3.43
C GLU A 193 -1.01 -19.69 -4.47
N VAL A 194 -2.34 -19.76 -4.49
CA VAL A 194 -3.16 -19.00 -5.47
C VAL A 194 -2.86 -17.50 -5.41
N VAL A 195 -2.75 -16.96 -4.19
CA VAL A 195 -2.43 -15.55 -3.95
C VAL A 195 -1.05 -15.18 -4.49
N ASP A 196 -0.05 -16.08 -4.37
CA ASP A 196 1.28 -15.83 -4.93
C ASP A 196 1.21 -15.71 -6.46
N LEU A 197 0.44 -16.60 -7.11
CA LEU A 197 0.26 -16.58 -8.56
C LEU A 197 -0.50 -15.34 -9.03
N GLU A 198 -1.46 -14.84 -8.26
CA GLU A 198 -2.20 -13.60 -8.55
C GLU A 198 -1.27 -12.38 -8.52
N ILE A 199 -0.44 -12.26 -7.48
CA ILE A 199 0.58 -11.20 -7.37
C ILE A 199 1.53 -11.24 -8.57
N LEU A 200 2.10 -12.41 -8.86
CA LEU A 200 3.08 -12.56 -9.95
C LEU A 200 2.48 -12.23 -11.32
N ARG A 201 1.24 -12.67 -11.58
CA ARG A 201 0.54 -12.38 -12.84
C ARG A 201 0.22 -10.91 -12.99
N TRP A 202 -0.16 -10.23 -11.90
CA TRP A 202 -0.37 -8.79 -11.93
C TRP A 202 0.91 -8.04 -12.33
N VAL A 203 2.06 -8.40 -11.76
CA VAL A 203 3.34 -7.75 -12.13
C VAL A 203 3.70 -8.01 -13.60
N VAL A 204 3.49 -9.23 -14.10
CA VAL A 204 3.71 -9.55 -15.53
C VAL A 204 2.81 -8.69 -16.42
N MET A 205 1.52 -8.59 -16.10
CA MET A 205 0.57 -7.79 -16.87
C MET A 205 0.97 -6.31 -16.90
N GLU A 206 1.45 -5.77 -15.80
CA GLU A 206 1.86 -4.37 -15.73
C GLU A 206 3.20 -4.09 -16.44
N LEU A 207 4.16 -5.01 -16.36
CA LEU A 207 5.42 -4.90 -17.11
C LEU A 207 5.21 -4.93 -18.63
N ASP A 208 4.13 -5.58 -19.07
CA ASP A 208 3.75 -5.71 -20.48
C ASP A 208 2.50 -4.88 -20.84
N ARG A 209 2.15 -3.88 -20.02
CA ARG A 209 0.97 -3.03 -20.23
C ARG A 209 0.97 -2.35 -21.61
N GLU A 210 2.15 -1.96 -22.09
CA GLU A 210 2.34 -1.30 -23.40
C GLU A 210 2.53 -2.31 -24.56
N LEU A 211 2.37 -3.62 -24.30
CA LEU A 211 2.56 -4.72 -25.27
C LEU A 211 3.95 -4.69 -25.94
N GLU A 212 4.95 -4.19 -25.22
CA GLU A 212 6.34 -4.07 -25.67
C GLU A 212 6.98 -5.44 -25.92
N PHE A 213 6.37 -6.53 -25.42
CA PHE A 213 6.87 -7.89 -25.56
C PHE A 213 6.02 -8.76 -26.49
N TYR A 214 5.28 -8.16 -27.44
CA TYR A 214 4.44 -8.90 -28.40
C TYR A 214 5.16 -10.05 -29.13
N GLU A 215 6.47 -9.92 -29.38
CA GLU A 215 7.29 -10.94 -30.01
C GLU A 215 7.44 -12.24 -29.18
N TYR A 216 7.02 -12.22 -27.91
CA TYR A 216 7.11 -13.31 -26.95
C TYR A 216 5.75 -13.88 -26.49
N HIS A 217 4.62 -13.36 -27.00
CA HIS A 217 3.28 -13.95 -26.82
C HIS A 217 3.04 -15.13 -27.78
#